data_AF-A0A423V7G3-F1
#
_entry.id   AF-A0A423V7G3-F1
#
_cell.length_a   1.000
_cell.length_b   1.000
_cell.length_c   1.000
_cell.angle_alpha   90.00
_cell.angle_beta   90.00
_cell.angle_gamma   90.00
#
_symmetry.space_group_name_H-M   'P 1'
#
loop_
_entity.id
_entity.type
_entity.pdbx_description
1 polymer ?
#
loop_
_entity_poly.entity_id
_entity_poly.type
_entity_poly.pdbx_seq_one_letter_code
_entity_poly.pdbx_strand_id
1 'polypeptide(L)'
;MNSTGGNGRPGRPARLSRERIAEAALQGDVATLTMRELATRLGVSHSSLYRWVPDRDGVLDLVSEVMVERVLPEDEPDGENWRDWLTRLAWAMHDEFLAVPGYAAHVARPHRHHPQSFGRLRGRAIAAFRAGGADAQQAEQNWTVFGHGVVRWLAAAGSAPAEPPFGRYLGTLLRGLLQQDGGQRPYRQAEAADSRSVGDEHLLALTRQLTSESAKARERACETICDWVRSFDRSEVRTLASLLASAAVLEPDADCLESELNALGELSATGLFDAADIAALRRLPRASVRAADVEHLDYLIEEFF
;
A
#
# COMPACT_ATOMS: atom_id res chain seq x y z
N MET A 1 61.64 -42.95 -1.78
CA MET A 1 61.51 -42.92 -0.31
C MET A 1 61.42 -41.46 0.12
N ASN A 2 60.29 -41.11 0.75
CA ASN A 2 59.89 -39.95 1.56
C ASN A 2 60.16 -38.53 1.04
N SER A 3 59.15 -37.71 0.73
CA SER A 3 58.08 -37.14 1.59
C SER A 3 58.60 -36.18 2.65
N THR A 4 58.31 -34.89 2.45
CA THR A 4 57.99 -34.00 3.57
C THR A 4 56.92 -33.01 3.11
N GLY A 5 55.66 -33.37 3.37
CA GLY A 5 54.51 -32.49 3.20
C GLY A 5 54.53 -31.39 4.25
N GLY A 6 54.41 -30.14 3.80
CA GLY A 6 54.17 -28.99 4.66
C GLY A 6 52.82 -29.13 5.34
N ASN A 7 52.83 -29.52 6.60
CA ASN A 7 51.66 -29.58 7.47
C ASN A 7 51.23 -28.16 7.81
N GLY A 8 50.37 -27.57 6.97
CA GLY A 8 49.70 -26.31 7.27
C GLY A 8 48.82 -26.48 8.50
N ARG A 9 49.27 -25.94 9.63
CA ARG A 9 48.48 -25.86 10.86
C ARG A 9 47.12 -25.21 10.54
N PRO A 10 45.98 -25.82 10.90
CA PRO A 10 44.70 -25.13 10.81
C PRO A 10 44.79 -23.86 11.68
N GLY A 11 44.78 -22.70 11.04
CA GLY A 11 44.77 -21.42 11.76
C GLY A 11 43.57 -21.38 12.70
N ARG A 12 43.76 -20.78 13.89
CA ARG A 12 42.70 -20.56 14.89
C ARG A 12 41.45 -20.02 14.17
N PRO A 13 40.25 -20.62 14.36
CA PRO A 13 39.05 -20.23 13.61
C PRO A 13 38.84 -18.72 13.70
N ALA A 14 38.43 -18.11 12.59
CA ALA A 14 38.22 -16.67 12.51
C ALA A 14 37.34 -16.23 13.69
N ARG A 15 37.88 -15.33 14.53
CA ARG A 15 37.23 -14.92 15.77
C ARG A 15 35.92 -14.16 15.54
N LEU A 16 35.64 -13.76 14.30
CA LEU A 16 34.50 -12.96 13.87
C LEU A 16 34.02 -13.48 12.51
N SER A 17 32.70 -13.64 12.36
CA SER A 17 32.00 -13.99 11.11
C SER A 17 30.72 -13.15 10.99
N ARG A 18 30.11 -13.13 9.80
CA ARG A 18 28.84 -12.42 9.57
C ARG A 18 27.73 -12.95 10.48
N GLU A 19 27.65 -14.26 10.61
CA GLU A 19 26.69 -14.98 11.45
C GLU A 19 26.89 -14.61 12.92
N ARG A 20 28.13 -14.63 13.42
CA ARG A 20 28.42 -14.22 14.81
C ARG A 20 28.07 -12.75 15.08
N ILE A 21 28.26 -11.86 14.11
CA ILE A 21 27.88 -10.45 14.24
C ILE A 21 26.35 -10.33 14.36
N ALA A 22 25.62 -11.00 13.46
CA ALA A 22 24.16 -11.00 13.47
C ALA A 22 23.60 -11.62 14.76
N GLU A 23 24.07 -12.80 15.16
CA GLU A 23 23.66 -13.46 16.40
C GLU A 23 23.94 -12.59 17.62
N ALA A 24 25.09 -11.93 17.68
CA ALA A 24 25.41 -11.01 18.77
C ALA A 24 24.47 -9.80 18.78
N ALA A 25 24.10 -9.25 17.63
CA ALA A 25 23.14 -8.15 17.53
C ALA A 25 21.74 -8.56 18.00
N LEU A 26 21.30 -9.78 17.64
CA LEU A 26 20.02 -10.38 18.03
C LEU A 26 19.84 -10.58 19.54
N GLN A 27 20.93 -10.58 20.34
CA GLN A 27 20.85 -10.67 21.80
C GLN A 27 20.43 -9.35 22.49
N GLY A 28 20.25 -8.26 21.74
CA GLY A 28 19.87 -6.96 22.28
C GLY A 28 18.72 -6.32 21.52
N ASP A 29 18.35 -5.11 21.96
CA ASP A 29 17.38 -4.29 21.24
C ASP A 29 18.04 -3.69 19.98
N VAL A 30 17.54 -4.08 18.82
CA VAL A 30 18.08 -3.58 17.55
C VAL A 30 17.74 -2.11 17.33
N ALA A 31 16.68 -1.56 17.96
CA ALA A 31 16.32 -0.15 17.88
C ALA A 31 17.38 0.74 18.54
N THR A 32 17.94 0.31 19.67
CA THR A 32 18.96 1.08 20.41
C THR A 32 20.39 0.61 20.18
N LEU A 33 20.59 -0.42 19.36
CA LEU A 33 21.90 -1.03 19.10
C LEU A 33 22.93 0.00 18.63
N THR A 34 24.07 0.05 19.32
CA THR A 34 25.22 0.86 18.92
C THR A 34 26.39 -0.02 18.46
N MET A 35 27.18 0.47 17.51
CA MET A 35 28.39 -0.24 17.04
C MET A 35 29.38 -0.51 18.18
N ARG A 36 29.42 0.37 19.20
CA ARG A 36 30.28 0.22 20.37
C ARG A 36 29.87 -0.91 21.27
N GLU A 37 28.58 -0.94 21.61
CA GLU A 37 28.02 -2.03 22.41
C GLU A 37 28.22 -3.39 21.72
N LEU A 38 27.98 -3.45 20.40
CA LEU A 38 28.17 -4.66 19.62
C LEU A 38 29.64 -5.13 19.61
N ALA A 39 30.59 -4.22 19.39
CA ALA A 39 32.02 -4.55 19.43
C ALA A 39 32.46 -5.08 20.80
N THR A 40 32.00 -4.45 21.88
CA THR A 40 32.23 -4.92 23.25
C THR A 40 31.65 -6.32 23.48
N ARG A 41 30.41 -6.56 23.05
CA ARG A 41 29.73 -7.86 23.16
C ARG A 41 30.47 -8.96 22.40
N LEU A 42 31.01 -8.64 21.24
CA LEU A 42 31.81 -9.56 20.41
C LEU A 42 33.25 -9.75 20.91
N GLY A 43 33.72 -8.93 21.86
CA GLY A 43 35.09 -8.96 22.35
C GLY A 43 36.14 -8.57 21.29
N VAL A 44 35.76 -7.70 20.35
CA VAL A 44 36.62 -7.22 19.25
C VAL A 44 36.78 -5.70 19.28
N SER A 45 37.80 -5.17 18.60
CA SER A 45 37.93 -3.72 18.43
C SER A 45 36.91 -3.18 17.42
N HIS A 46 36.51 -1.92 17.56
CA HIS A 46 35.67 -1.21 16.58
C HIS A 46 36.21 -1.34 15.15
N SER A 47 37.50 -1.09 14.96
CA SER A 47 38.15 -1.20 13.65
C SER A 47 38.07 -2.61 13.08
N SER A 48 38.01 -3.64 13.93
CA SER A 48 37.81 -5.02 13.47
C SER A 48 36.38 -5.26 13.01
N LEU A 49 35.38 -4.72 13.71
CA LEU A 49 33.97 -4.80 13.32
C LEU A 49 33.70 -4.05 12.01
N TYR A 50 34.26 -2.84 11.86
CA TYR A 50 34.08 -2.02 10.65
C TYR A 50 34.64 -2.66 9.37
N ARG A 51 35.55 -3.64 9.47
CA ARG A 51 36.00 -4.44 8.31
C ARG A 51 34.94 -5.38 7.77
N TRP A 52 33.94 -5.73 8.58
CA TRP A 52 32.85 -6.63 8.19
C TRP A 52 31.57 -5.87 7.83
N VAL A 53 31.28 -4.79 8.55
CA VAL A 53 30.06 -3.99 8.41
C VAL A 53 30.41 -2.51 8.51
N PRO A 54 30.07 -1.68 7.51
CA PRO A 54 30.49 -0.28 7.49
C PRO A 54 29.79 0.58 8.55
N ASP A 55 28.60 0.18 8.99
CA ASP A 55 27.74 0.93 9.90
C ASP A 55 26.71 0.01 10.55
N ARG A 56 25.76 0.61 11.28
CA ARG A 56 24.65 -0.08 11.93
C ARG A 56 23.70 -0.73 10.92
N ASP A 57 23.47 -0.11 9.77
CA ASP A 57 22.55 -0.66 8.76
C ASP A 57 23.16 -1.93 8.14
N GLY A 58 24.47 -1.96 7.93
CA GLY A 58 25.18 -3.17 7.54
C GLY A 58 25.07 -4.31 8.57
N VAL A 59 24.94 -4.00 9.86
CA VAL A 59 24.63 -5.03 10.89
C VAL A 59 23.19 -5.52 10.72
N LEU A 60 22.23 -4.63 10.49
CA LEU A 60 20.82 -4.97 10.33
C LEU A 60 20.56 -5.78 9.04
N ASP A 61 21.35 -5.55 7.99
CA ASP A 61 21.37 -6.39 6.79
C ASP A 61 21.77 -7.83 7.13
N LEU A 62 22.82 -8.03 7.93
CA LEU A 62 23.25 -9.36 8.39
C LEU A 62 22.22 -10.01 9.31
N VAL A 63 21.60 -9.23 10.20
CA VAL A 63 20.51 -9.70 11.06
C VAL A 63 19.34 -10.19 10.21
N SER A 64 18.98 -9.44 9.16
CA SER A 64 17.89 -9.81 8.25
C SER A 64 18.20 -11.08 7.47
N GLU A 65 19.46 -11.29 7.09
CA GLU A 65 19.90 -12.55 6.49
C GLU A 65 19.68 -13.75 7.43
N VAL A 66 20.11 -13.66 8.70
CA VAL A 66 19.88 -14.72 9.69
C VAL A 66 18.40 -14.94 9.96
N MET A 67 17.62 -13.86 10.05
CA MET A 67 16.18 -13.93 10.27
C MET A 67 15.45 -14.65 9.14
N VAL A 68 15.81 -14.39 7.89
CA VAL A 68 15.25 -15.12 6.75
C VAL A 68 15.49 -16.62 6.87
N GLU A 69 16.71 -17.04 7.25
CA GLU A 69 17.03 -18.46 7.40
C GLU A 69 16.24 -19.12 8.54
N ARG A 70 15.93 -18.38 9.62
CA ARG A 70 15.13 -18.92 10.74
C ARG A 70 13.65 -19.06 10.43
N VAL A 71 13.10 -18.15 9.62
CA VAL A 71 11.66 -18.12 9.36
C VAL A 71 11.25 -18.97 8.16
N LEU A 72 12.19 -19.30 7.27
CA LEU A 72 11.92 -20.12 6.10
C LEU A 72 11.62 -21.57 6.49
N PRO A 73 10.43 -22.11 6.15
CA PRO A 73 10.16 -23.54 6.33
C PRO A 73 11.15 -24.42 5.54
N GLU A 74 11.57 -25.56 6.10
CA GLU A 74 12.58 -26.41 5.46
C GLU A 74 12.07 -27.08 4.17
N ASP A 75 10.82 -27.53 4.16
CA ASP A 75 10.16 -28.19 3.05
C ASP A 75 9.71 -27.21 1.97
N GLU A 76 9.68 -27.64 0.72
CA GLU A 76 9.18 -26.82 -0.39
C GLU A 76 7.66 -26.80 -0.44
N PRO A 77 7.05 -25.67 -0.85
CA PRO A 77 5.62 -25.61 -1.02
C PRO A 77 5.16 -26.36 -2.27
N ASP A 78 4.05 -27.06 -2.15
CA ASP A 78 3.38 -27.81 -3.21
C ASP A 78 1.85 -27.59 -3.16
N GLY A 79 1.13 -28.22 -4.09
CA GLY A 79 -0.32 -28.04 -4.23
C GLY A 79 -1.14 -28.49 -3.02
N GLU A 80 -0.60 -29.36 -2.17
CA GLU A 80 -1.30 -29.89 -0.99
C GLU A 80 -0.97 -29.08 0.27
N ASN A 81 0.26 -28.57 0.38
CA ASN A 81 0.76 -27.96 1.61
C ASN A 81 0.88 -26.42 1.56
N TRP A 82 0.75 -25.77 0.41
CA TRP A 82 1.13 -24.35 0.24
C TRP A 82 0.48 -23.40 1.26
N ARG A 83 -0.77 -23.68 1.68
CA ARG A 83 -1.49 -22.87 2.67
C ARG A 83 -0.90 -23.03 4.06
N ASP A 84 -0.60 -24.26 4.44
CA ASP A 84 0.08 -24.57 5.69
C ASP A 84 1.49 -23.98 5.69
N TRP A 85 2.20 -24.09 4.57
CA TRP A 85 3.53 -23.52 4.37
C TRP A 85 3.55 -22.01 4.62
N LEU A 86 2.63 -21.25 4.00
CA LEU A 86 2.50 -19.81 4.24
C LEU A 86 2.10 -19.48 5.68
N THR A 87 1.29 -20.34 6.30
CA THR A 87 0.89 -20.20 7.71
C THR A 87 2.09 -20.38 8.62
N ARG A 88 2.91 -21.43 8.41
CA ARG A 88 4.14 -21.69 9.16
C ARG A 88 5.16 -20.57 8.97
N LEU A 89 5.33 -20.08 7.75
CA LEU A 89 6.18 -18.91 7.48
C LEU A 89 5.74 -17.70 8.30
N ALA A 90 4.44 -17.36 8.28
CA ALA A 90 3.92 -16.21 9.02
C ALA A 90 4.09 -16.35 10.54
N TRP A 91 3.88 -17.55 11.08
CA TRP A 91 4.11 -17.82 12.52
C TRP A 91 5.58 -17.79 12.89
N ALA A 92 6.48 -18.32 12.05
CA ALA A 92 7.91 -18.22 12.30
C ALA A 92 8.37 -16.75 12.28
N MET A 93 7.87 -15.93 11.32
CA MET A 93 8.08 -14.48 11.34
C MET A 93 7.55 -13.83 12.62
N HIS A 94 6.36 -14.24 13.08
CA HIS A 94 5.78 -13.74 14.31
C HIS A 94 6.68 -14.02 15.52
N ASP A 95 7.07 -15.27 15.71
CA ASP A 95 7.83 -15.71 16.88
C ASP A 95 9.24 -15.11 16.88
N GLU A 96 9.95 -15.17 15.75
CA GLU A 96 11.32 -14.64 15.65
C GLU A 96 11.36 -13.11 15.73
N PHE A 97 10.42 -12.41 15.10
CA PHE A 97 10.49 -10.94 15.05
C PHE A 97 10.08 -10.30 16.38
N LEU A 98 9.13 -10.91 17.09
CA LEU A 98 8.71 -10.44 18.42
C LEU A 98 9.67 -10.86 19.52
N ALA A 99 10.48 -11.90 19.32
CA ALA A 99 11.56 -12.27 20.23
C ALA A 99 12.69 -11.22 20.29
N VAL A 100 12.77 -10.33 19.29
CA VAL A 100 13.86 -9.35 19.16
C VAL A 100 13.31 -7.93 19.26
N PRO A 101 13.52 -7.23 20.39
CA PRO A 101 13.02 -5.88 20.58
C PRO A 101 13.46 -4.94 19.45
N GLY A 102 12.50 -4.16 18.94
CA GLY A 102 12.75 -3.18 17.88
C GLY A 102 12.84 -3.76 16.46
N TYR A 103 12.94 -5.09 16.28
CA TYR A 103 13.17 -5.68 14.97
C TYR A 103 11.95 -5.56 14.05
N ALA A 104 10.77 -5.94 14.53
CA ALA A 104 9.52 -5.80 13.76
C ALA A 104 9.28 -4.35 13.28
N ALA A 105 9.56 -3.37 14.14
CA ALA A 105 9.44 -1.95 13.79
C ALA A 105 10.49 -1.49 12.77
N HIS A 106 11.70 -2.05 12.82
CA HIS A 106 12.74 -1.79 11.82
C HIS A 106 12.32 -2.33 10.44
N VAL A 107 11.89 -3.59 10.37
CA VAL A 107 11.55 -4.22 9.08
C VAL A 107 10.27 -3.66 8.44
N ALA A 108 9.38 -3.05 9.23
CA ALA A 108 8.19 -2.39 8.72
C ALA A 108 8.46 -1.02 8.06
N ARG A 109 9.65 -0.44 8.28
CA ARG A 109 10.08 0.80 7.64
C ARG A 109 10.86 0.46 6.36
N PRO A 110 10.92 1.38 5.38
CA PRO A 110 11.81 1.20 4.24
C PRO A 110 13.25 1.00 4.72
N HIS A 111 13.84 -0.14 4.36
CA HIS A 111 15.21 -0.50 4.68
C HIS A 111 15.78 -1.33 3.53
N ARG A 112 17.11 -1.50 3.53
CA ARG A 112 17.77 -2.38 2.58
C ARG A 112 17.60 -3.80 3.08
N HIS A 113 17.30 -4.70 2.16
CA HIS A 113 17.32 -6.13 2.41
C HIS A 113 18.59 -6.71 1.83
N HIS A 114 19.14 -7.74 2.47
CA HIS A 114 20.15 -8.57 1.84
C HIS A 114 19.55 -9.23 0.58
N PRO A 115 20.05 -8.94 -0.64
CA PRO A 115 19.35 -9.29 -1.88
C PRO A 115 19.13 -10.80 -2.06
N GLN A 116 20.13 -11.61 -1.69
CA GLN A 116 20.07 -13.05 -1.89
C GLN A 116 19.08 -13.72 -0.94
N SER A 117 19.14 -13.39 0.36
CA SER A 117 18.28 -14.00 1.38
C SER A 117 16.82 -13.58 1.16
N PHE A 118 16.58 -12.28 0.97
CA PHE A 118 15.23 -11.79 0.69
C PHE A 118 14.68 -12.34 -0.64
N GLY A 119 15.54 -12.48 -1.65
CA GLY A 119 15.20 -13.14 -2.91
C GLY A 119 14.75 -14.59 -2.73
N ARG A 120 15.42 -15.37 -1.87
CA ARG A 120 15.00 -16.74 -1.51
C ARG A 120 13.64 -16.74 -0.82
N LEU A 121 13.46 -15.91 0.20
CA LEU A 121 12.19 -15.78 0.93
C LEU A 121 11.03 -15.46 -0.01
N ARG A 122 11.18 -14.39 -0.81
CA ARG A 122 10.20 -13.97 -1.80
C ARG A 122 9.93 -15.09 -2.82
N GLY A 123 10.99 -15.73 -3.34
CA GLY A 123 10.86 -16.79 -4.33
C GLY A 123 10.03 -17.97 -3.83
N ARG A 124 10.27 -18.43 -2.60
CA ARG A 124 9.54 -19.56 -2.00
C ARG A 124 8.10 -19.19 -1.63
N ALA A 125 7.86 -17.98 -1.14
CA ALA A 125 6.49 -17.51 -0.89
C ALA A 125 5.69 -17.37 -2.19
N ILE A 126 6.29 -16.84 -3.26
CA ILE A 126 5.67 -16.79 -4.60
C ILE A 126 5.40 -18.21 -5.11
N ALA A 127 6.34 -19.14 -4.94
CA ALA A 127 6.15 -20.54 -5.31
C ALA A 127 4.95 -21.15 -4.57
N ALA A 128 4.79 -20.85 -3.28
CA ALA A 128 3.62 -21.28 -2.51
C ALA A 128 2.31 -20.72 -3.07
N PHE A 129 2.23 -19.42 -3.37
CA PHE A 129 1.03 -18.85 -3.99
C PHE A 129 0.71 -19.50 -5.35
N ARG A 130 1.73 -19.78 -6.16
CA ARG A 130 1.56 -20.45 -7.46
C ARG A 130 1.12 -21.91 -7.32
N ALA A 131 1.65 -22.63 -6.33
CA ALA A 131 1.21 -23.97 -6.00
C ALA A 131 -0.26 -24.00 -5.55
N GLY A 132 -0.74 -22.91 -4.94
CA GLY A 132 -2.14 -22.70 -4.61
C GLY A 132 -3.07 -22.33 -5.77
N GLY A 133 -2.54 -22.16 -6.99
CA GLY A 133 -3.33 -21.86 -8.19
C GLY A 133 -3.15 -20.45 -8.75
N ALA A 134 -2.44 -19.56 -8.06
CA ALA A 134 -2.22 -18.19 -8.53
C ALA A 134 -1.32 -18.15 -9.79
N ASP A 135 -1.65 -17.28 -10.73
CA ASP A 135 -0.74 -16.97 -11.83
C ASP A 135 0.48 -16.16 -11.35
N ALA A 136 1.41 -15.85 -12.26
CA ALA A 136 2.64 -15.15 -11.92
C ALA A 136 2.40 -13.73 -11.37
N GLN A 137 1.42 -13.00 -11.93
CA GLN A 137 1.11 -11.64 -11.50
C GLN A 137 0.38 -11.66 -10.15
N GLN A 138 -0.62 -12.53 -10.01
CA GLN A 138 -1.37 -12.70 -8.78
C GLN A 138 -0.48 -13.17 -7.63
N ALA A 139 0.47 -14.07 -7.88
CA ALA A 139 1.42 -14.52 -6.86
C ALA A 139 2.33 -13.39 -6.36
N GLU A 140 2.74 -12.47 -7.24
CA GLU A 140 3.54 -11.29 -6.87
C GLU A 140 2.73 -10.31 -6.01
N GLN A 141 1.48 -10.06 -6.41
CA GLN A 141 0.56 -9.20 -5.67
C GLN A 141 0.25 -9.80 -4.30
N ASN A 142 -0.02 -11.11 -4.25
CA ASN A 142 -0.27 -11.85 -3.02
C ASN A 142 0.94 -11.81 -2.08
N TRP A 143 2.16 -11.99 -2.60
CA TRP A 143 3.39 -11.81 -1.84
C TRP A 143 3.47 -10.41 -1.23
N THR A 144 3.22 -9.36 -2.02
CA THR A 144 3.28 -7.97 -1.57
C THR A 144 2.29 -7.72 -0.42
N VAL A 145 1.03 -8.14 -0.59
CA VAL A 145 -0.02 -7.96 0.43
C VAL A 145 0.25 -8.81 1.67
N PHE A 146 0.68 -10.06 1.49
CA PHE A 146 1.02 -10.97 2.59
C PHE A 146 2.20 -10.43 3.40
N GLY A 147 3.31 -10.13 2.74
CA GLY A 147 4.55 -9.65 3.38
C GLY A 147 4.32 -8.34 4.14
N HIS A 148 3.70 -7.34 3.49
CA HIS A 148 3.36 -6.08 4.17
C HIS A 148 2.36 -6.28 5.30
N GLY A 149 1.33 -7.11 5.09
CA GLY A 149 0.30 -7.37 6.09
C GLY A 149 0.89 -7.97 7.37
N VAL A 150 1.66 -9.06 7.23
CA VAL A 150 2.33 -9.72 8.36
C VAL A 150 3.30 -8.76 9.06
N VAL A 151 4.22 -8.13 8.32
CA VAL A 151 5.23 -7.25 8.92
C VAL A 151 4.61 -6.04 9.64
N ARG A 152 3.60 -5.39 9.05
CA ARG A 152 2.93 -4.25 9.68
C ARG A 152 2.16 -4.65 10.93
N TRP A 153 1.50 -5.82 10.92
CA TRP A 153 0.84 -6.34 12.10
C TRP A 153 1.86 -6.57 13.23
N LEU A 154 3.00 -7.19 12.92
CA LEU A 154 4.07 -7.45 13.90
C LEU A 154 4.66 -6.16 14.47
N ALA A 155 4.86 -5.14 13.65
CA ALA A 155 5.35 -3.84 14.12
C ALA A 155 4.36 -3.19 15.12
N ALA A 156 3.06 -3.31 14.89
CA ALA A 156 2.04 -2.83 15.82
C ALA A 156 2.06 -3.65 17.13
N ALA A 157 2.15 -4.98 17.04
CA ALA A 157 2.17 -5.90 18.17
C ALA A 157 3.40 -5.71 19.09
N GLY A 158 4.55 -5.32 18.52
CA GLY A 158 5.78 -5.10 19.28
C GLY A 158 5.72 -3.90 20.25
N SER A 159 4.73 -3.00 20.09
CA SER A 159 4.57 -1.83 20.96
C SER A 159 3.44 -2.00 21.99
N ALA A 160 2.41 -2.78 21.67
CA ALA A 160 1.28 -3.09 22.53
C ALA A 160 0.55 -4.33 21.97
N PRO A 161 -0.25 -5.05 22.77
CA PRO A 161 -1.06 -6.16 22.25
C PRO A 161 -1.91 -5.69 21.05
N ALA A 162 -1.67 -6.28 19.88
CA ALA A 162 -2.41 -5.93 18.67
C ALA A 162 -3.74 -6.70 18.61
N GLU A 163 -4.82 -5.99 18.31
CA GLU A 163 -6.11 -6.58 17.96
C GLU A 163 -6.36 -6.49 16.45
N PRO A 164 -6.89 -7.55 15.81
CA PRO A 164 -7.22 -8.85 16.38
C PRO A 164 -5.97 -9.73 16.60
N PRO A 165 -6.07 -10.81 17.42
CA PRO A 165 -4.98 -11.76 17.62
C PRO A 165 -4.40 -12.30 16.31
N PHE A 166 -3.10 -12.55 16.27
CA PHE A 166 -2.37 -12.87 15.04
C PHE A 166 -3.01 -13.99 14.22
N GLY A 167 -3.38 -15.11 14.84
CA GLY A 167 -4.02 -16.22 14.14
C GLY A 167 -5.35 -15.85 13.45
N ARG A 168 -6.15 -14.96 14.04
CA ARG A 168 -7.40 -14.48 13.41
C ARG A 168 -7.11 -13.52 12.26
N TYR A 169 -6.13 -12.63 12.45
CA TYR A 169 -5.65 -11.73 11.40
C TYR A 169 -5.12 -12.53 10.20
N LEU A 170 -4.16 -13.42 10.44
CA LEU A 170 -3.51 -14.27 9.43
C LEU A 170 -4.53 -15.15 8.70
N GLY A 171 -5.45 -15.79 9.43
CA GLY A 171 -6.50 -16.60 8.82
C GLY A 171 -7.38 -15.79 7.86
N THR A 172 -7.65 -14.52 8.19
CA THR A 172 -8.44 -13.61 7.35
C THR A 172 -7.64 -13.12 6.14
N LEU A 173 -6.37 -12.74 6.35
CA LEU A 173 -5.43 -12.36 5.29
C LEU A 173 -5.32 -13.47 4.24
N LEU A 174 -4.98 -14.70 4.68
CA LEU A 174 -4.85 -15.84 3.77
C LEU A 174 -6.17 -16.16 3.08
N ARG A 175 -7.33 -16.16 3.77
CA ARG A 175 -8.63 -16.34 3.10
C ARG A 175 -8.91 -15.27 2.03
N GLY A 176 -8.55 -14.02 2.28
CA GLY A 176 -8.74 -12.91 1.33
C GLY A 176 -7.89 -13.07 0.07
N LEU A 177 -6.64 -13.51 0.22
CA LEU A 177 -5.71 -13.74 -0.89
C LEU A 177 -6.12 -14.91 -1.80
N LEU A 178 -6.91 -15.86 -1.27
CA LEU A 178 -7.30 -17.10 -1.97
C LEU A 178 -8.66 -17.05 -2.63
N GLN A 179 -9.53 -16.18 -2.14
CA GLN A 179 -10.80 -15.92 -2.81
C GLN A 179 -10.64 -15.14 -4.11
N GLN A 180 -9.41 -14.75 -4.47
CA GLN A 180 -9.08 -14.17 -5.76
C GLN A 180 -9.11 -15.22 -6.90
N ASP A 181 -9.16 -16.53 -6.59
CA ASP A 181 -9.33 -17.58 -7.60
C ASP A 181 -10.81 -17.85 -7.88
N GLY A 182 -11.31 -17.29 -8.98
CA GLY A 182 -12.68 -17.52 -9.45
C GLY A 182 -13.06 -16.60 -10.59
N GLY A 183 -12.30 -16.63 -11.70
CA GLY A 183 -12.50 -15.72 -12.83
C GLY A 183 -12.39 -14.26 -12.39
N GLN A 184 -12.75 -13.35 -13.28
CA GLN A 184 -13.41 -12.14 -12.81
C GLN A 184 -14.46 -12.58 -11.78
N ARG A 185 -14.24 -12.39 -10.48
CA ARG A 185 -15.36 -12.11 -9.60
C ARG A 185 -15.73 -10.69 -10.00
N PRO A 186 -16.82 -10.47 -10.76
CA PRO A 186 -17.39 -9.16 -10.74
C PRO A 186 -17.70 -8.92 -9.27
N TYR A 187 -17.38 -7.75 -8.77
CA TYR A 187 -18.25 -7.13 -7.81
C TYR A 187 -19.70 -7.33 -8.33
N ARG A 188 -20.42 -8.32 -7.79
CA ARG A 188 -21.81 -8.66 -8.15
C ARG A 188 -22.55 -8.58 -6.83
N GLN A 189 -23.54 -7.73 -6.62
CA GLN A 189 -24.28 -6.87 -7.52
C GLN A 189 -24.93 -5.79 -6.64
N ALA A 190 -24.32 -4.61 -6.66
CA ALA A 190 -24.93 -3.31 -6.40
C ALA A 190 -23.77 -2.34 -6.69
N GLU A 191 -23.35 -2.10 -7.92
CA GLU A 191 -24.12 -1.74 -9.08
C GLU A 191 -23.37 -2.18 -10.34
N ALA A 192 -24.09 -2.70 -11.33
CA ALA A 192 -23.61 -2.64 -12.69
C ALA A 192 -23.74 -1.19 -13.16
N ALA A 193 -22.68 -0.38 -12.99
CA ALA A 193 -22.50 0.86 -13.74
C ALA A 193 -21.02 1.27 -13.69
N ASP A 194 -20.39 1.22 -14.86
CA ASP A 194 -19.20 1.98 -15.26
C ASP A 194 -17.79 1.65 -14.77
N SER A 195 -17.01 1.11 -15.71
CA SER A 195 -15.54 1.20 -15.82
C SER A 195 -15.03 2.64 -16.07
N ARG A 196 -15.84 3.66 -15.81
CA ARG A 196 -15.52 5.06 -16.04
C ARG A 196 -15.12 5.61 -14.68
N SER A 197 -13.84 5.68 -14.34
CA SER A 197 -13.39 6.49 -13.20
C SER A 197 -12.11 7.19 -13.60
N VAL A 198 -12.01 8.48 -13.25
CA VAL A 198 -10.80 9.28 -13.49
C VAL A 198 -9.76 9.09 -12.37
N GLY A 199 -10.19 8.61 -11.19
CA GLY A 199 -9.37 8.32 -10.03
C GLY A 199 -9.13 9.53 -9.12
N ASP A 200 -8.76 9.25 -7.87
CA ASP A 200 -8.66 10.23 -6.76
C ASP A 200 -7.79 11.45 -7.08
N GLU A 201 -6.68 11.27 -7.79
CA GLU A 201 -5.77 12.36 -8.14
C GLU A 201 -6.44 13.41 -9.03
N HIS A 202 -7.16 12.96 -10.07
CA HIS A 202 -7.86 13.82 -11.00
C HIS A 202 -9.10 14.45 -10.36
N LEU A 203 -9.86 13.69 -9.58
CA LEU A 203 -11.02 14.21 -8.85
C LEU A 203 -10.60 15.32 -7.86
N LEU A 204 -9.50 15.11 -7.14
CA LEU A 204 -8.98 16.11 -6.21
C LEU A 204 -8.43 17.35 -6.93
N ALA A 205 -7.82 17.18 -8.11
CA ALA A 205 -7.38 18.29 -8.95
C ALA A 205 -8.57 19.15 -9.43
N LEU A 206 -9.62 18.51 -9.93
CA LEU A 206 -10.86 19.19 -10.35
C LEU A 206 -11.53 19.92 -9.19
N THR A 207 -11.63 19.26 -8.03
CA THR A 207 -12.19 19.87 -6.81
C THR A 207 -11.45 21.14 -6.43
N ARG A 208 -10.10 21.10 -6.40
CA ARG A 208 -9.27 22.28 -6.09
C ARG A 208 -9.46 23.42 -7.08
N GLN A 209 -9.63 23.09 -8.37
CA GLN A 209 -9.85 24.09 -9.40
C GLN A 209 -11.25 24.71 -9.30
N LEU A 210 -12.30 23.91 -9.06
CA LEU A 210 -13.66 24.37 -8.83
C LEU A 210 -13.79 25.26 -7.59
N THR A 211 -12.99 25.02 -6.55
CA THR A 211 -12.99 25.86 -5.34
C THR A 211 -11.94 26.98 -5.39
N SER A 212 -11.35 27.25 -6.55
CA SER A 212 -10.33 28.30 -6.71
C SER A 212 -10.95 29.69 -6.62
N GLU A 213 -10.19 30.68 -6.12
CA GLU A 213 -10.61 32.10 -6.17
C GLU A 213 -10.66 32.65 -7.61
N SER A 214 -9.94 32.03 -8.54
CA SER A 214 -9.90 32.44 -9.95
C SER A 214 -11.08 31.88 -10.74
N ALA A 215 -11.97 32.76 -11.23
CA ALA A 215 -13.08 32.39 -12.11
C ALA A 215 -12.61 31.58 -13.33
N LYS A 216 -11.52 32.03 -13.99
CA LYS A 216 -10.91 31.31 -15.12
C LYS A 216 -10.35 29.92 -14.76
N ALA A 217 -10.03 29.65 -13.50
CA ALA A 217 -9.64 28.30 -13.07
C ALA A 217 -10.87 27.41 -12.87
N ARG A 218 -11.96 27.96 -12.34
CA ARG A 218 -13.25 27.25 -12.19
C ARG A 218 -13.88 26.93 -13.55
N GLU A 219 -13.88 27.89 -14.48
CA GLU A 219 -14.32 27.70 -15.87
C GLU A 219 -13.57 26.54 -16.55
N ARG A 220 -12.23 26.52 -16.47
CA ARG A 220 -11.42 25.42 -17.00
C ARG A 220 -11.70 24.06 -16.35
N ALA A 221 -12.07 24.05 -15.08
CA ALA A 221 -12.49 22.82 -14.42
C ALA A 221 -13.82 22.33 -14.99
N CYS A 222 -14.77 23.23 -15.25
CA CYS A 222 -16.04 22.92 -15.91
C CYS A 222 -15.81 22.37 -17.33
N GLU A 223 -14.95 23.00 -18.13
CA GLU A 223 -14.55 22.48 -19.45
C GLU A 223 -13.99 21.05 -19.35
N THR A 224 -13.07 20.82 -18.41
CA THR A 224 -12.46 19.50 -18.20
C THR A 224 -13.51 18.47 -17.76
N ILE A 225 -14.50 18.87 -16.95
CA ILE A 225 -15.61 18.02 -16.55
C ILE A 225 -16.50 17.66 -17.75
N CYS A 226 -16.80 18.61 -18.64
CA CYS A 226 -17.53 18.34 -19.87
C CYS A 226 -16.77 17.39 -20.80
N ASP A 227 -15.47 17.61 -21.00
CA ASP A 227 -14.62 16.75 -21.84
C ASP A 227 -14.57 15.31 -21.32
N TRP A 228 -14.56 15.13 -20.01
CA TRP A 228 -14.46 13.84 -19.33
C TRP A 228 -15.81 13.34 -18.81
N VAL A 229 -16.94 13.90 -19.24
CA VAL A 229 -18.27 13.60 -18.68
C VAL A 229 -18.62 12.10 -18.74
N ARG A 230 -18.07 11.39 -19.73
CA ARG A 230 -18.21 9.93 -19.89
C ARG A 230 -17.03 9.13 -19.31
N SER A 231 -16.23 9.71 -18.44
CA SER A 231 -15.08 9.07 -17.81
C SER A 231 -15.21 9.01 -16.29
N PHE A 232 -16.22 9.68 -15.72
CA PHE A 232 -16.51 9.66 -14.29
C PHE A 232 -17.40 8.49 -13.88
N ASP A 233 -17.19 7.99 -12.67
CA ASP A 233 -18.08 7.01 -12.05
C ASP A 233 -19.24 7.71 -11.34
N ARG A 234 -20.18 6.92 -10.82
CA ARG A 234 -21.33 7.45 -10.09
C ARG A 234 -20.93 8.31 -8.89
N SER A 235 -19.92 7.90 -8.12
CA SER A 235 -19.48 8.62 -6.93
C SER A 235 -18.81 9.95 -7.29
N GLU A 236 -17.98 9.94 -8.32
CA GLU A 236 -17.29 11.11 -8.88
C GLU A 236 -18.32 12.11 -9.43
N VAL A 237 -19.30 11.66 -10.23
CA VAL A 237 -20.37 12.51 -10.77
C VAL A 237 -21.18 13.15 -9.65
N ARG A 238 -21.61 12.39 -8.63
CA ARG A 238 -22.38 12.95 -7.50
C ARG A 238 -21.59 13.98 -6.70
N THR A 239 -20.29 13.74 -6.52
CA THR A 239 -19.39 14.67 -5.83
C THR A 239 -19.24 15.96 -6.61
N LEU A 240 -18.94 15.86 -7.91
CA LEU A 240 -18.78 17.01 -8.80
C LEU A 240 -20.10 17.79 -8.95
N ALA A 241 -21.23 17.11 -9.09
CA ALA A 241 -22.55 17.75 -9.17
C ALA A 241 -22.88 18.52 -7.88
N SER A 242 -22.60 17.94 -6.71
CA SER A 242 -22.82 18.63 -5.42
C SER A 242 -21.94 19.88 -5.27
N LEU A 243 -20.69 19.80 -5.73
CA LEU A 243 -19.74 20.91 -5.72
C LEU A 243 -20.16 22.01 -6.71
N LEU A 244 -20.46 21.65 -7.96
CA LEU A 244 -20.91 22.58 -8.99
C LEU A 244 -22.20 23.28 -8.57
N ALA A 245 -23.18 22.56 -8.01
CA ALA A 245 -24.43 23.15 -7.53
C ALA A 245 -24.20 24.14 -6.39
N SER A 246 -23.23 23.86 -5.52
CA SER A 246 -22.85 24.77 -4.44
C SER A 246 -22.05 25.97 -4.94
N ALA A 247 -21.18 25.77 -5.94
CA ALA A 247 -20.41 26.80 -6.59
C ALA A 247 -21.32 27.79 -7.34
N ALA A 248 -22.26 27.28 -8.15
CA ALA A 248 -23.21 28.08 -8.93
C ALA A 248 -24.06 29.02 -8.06
N VAL A 249 -24.46 28.57 -6.86
CA VAL A 249 -25.20 29.41 -5.90
C VAL A 249 -24.37 30.58 -5.37
N LEU A 250 -23.05 30.40 -5.29
CA LEU A 250 -22.12 31.37 -4.74
C LEU A 250 -21.34 32.14 -5.81
N GLU A 251 -21.53 31.82 -7.08
CA GLU A 251 -20.70 32.31 -8.19
C GLU A 251 -21.02 33.78 -8.54
N PRO A 252 -20.08 34.71 -8.34
CA PRO A 252 -20.26 36.10 -8.75
C PRO A 252 -20.03 36.37 -10.24
N ASP A 253 -19.31 35.49 -10.95
CA ASP A 253 -18.92 35.67 -12.35
C ASP A 253 -19.92 34.98 -13.29
N ALA A 254 -20.52 35.74 -14.21
CA ALA A 254 -21.61 35.25 -15.03
C ALA A 254 -21.18 34.21 -16.09
N ASP A 255 -19.95 34.31 -16.60
CA ASP A 255 -19.42 33.37 -17.61
C ASP A 255 -19.03 32.04 -16.94
N CYS A 256 -18.48 32.13 -15.72
CA CYS A 256 -18.24 30.96 -14.89
C CYS A 256 -19.54 30.26 -14.46
N LEU A 257 -20.57 31.04 -14.08
CA LEU A 257 -21.88 30.51 -13.72
C LEU A 257 -22.53 29.74 -14.89
N GLU A 258 -22.45 30.28 -16.12
CA GLU A 258 -22.90 29.56 -17.32
C GLU A 258 -22.17 28.23 -17.47
N SER A 259 -20.85 28.23 -17.31
CA SER A 259 -20.01 27.03 -17.42
C SER A 259 -20.36 25.97 -16.37
N GLU A 260 -20.63 26.39 -15.13
CA GLU A 260 -21.03 25.51 -14.03
C GLU A 260 -22.42 24.89 -14.27
N LEU A 261 -23.39 25.70 -14.71
CA LEU A 261 -24.74 25.22 -15.06
C LEU A 261 -24.71 24.28 -16.27
N ASN A 262 -23.90 24.59 -17.28
CA ASN A 262 -23.73 23.74 -18.45
C ASN A 262 -23.06 22.40 -18.08
N ALA A 263 -21.99 22.42 -17.27
CA ALA A 263 -21.34 21.20 -16.79
C ALA A 263 -22.28 20.32 -15.94
N LEU A 264 -23.14 20.93 -15.13
CA LEU A 264 -24.21 20.23 -14.41
C LEU A 264 -25.22 19.59 -15.36
N GLY A 265 -25.64 20.28 -16.42
CA GLY A 265 -26.53 19.74 -17.45
C GLY A 265 -25.92 18.56 -18.19
N GLU A 266 -24.64 18.63 -18.57
CA GLU A 266 -23.92 17.52 -19.21
C GLU A 266 -23.77 16.32 -18.26
N LEU A 267 -23.48 16.56 -16.97
CA LEU A 267 -23.47 15.50 -15.96
C LEU A 267 -24.87 14.90 -15.76
N SER A 268 -25.96 15.67 -15.89
CA SER A 268 -27.32 15.14 -15.71
C SER A 268 -27.67 14.15 -16.80
N ALA A 269 -27.23 14.41 -18.03
CA ALA A 269 -27.39 13.49 -19.17
C ALA A 269 -26.73 12.10 -18.95
N THR A 270 -25.84 11.96 -17.96
CA THR A 270 -25.28 10.65 -17.57
C THR A 270 -26.26 9.81 -16.75
N GLY A 271 -27.24 10.42 -16.08
CA GLY A 271 -28.18 9.76 -15.18
C GLY A 271 -27.57 9.24 -13.87
N LEU A 272 -26.39 9.73 -13.48
CA LEU A 272 -25.62 9.18 -12.35
C LEU A 272 -25.81 9.89 -11.00
N PHE A 273 -26.37 11.10 -10.98
CA PHE A 273 -26.73 11.83 -9.75
C PHE A 273 -28.25 12.00 -9.60
N ASP A 274 -28.70 12.37 -8.40
CA ASP A 274 -30.11 12.60 -8.08
C ASP A 274 -30.39 14.02 -7.55
N ALA A 275 -31.66 14.34 -7.33
CA ALA A 275 -32.10 15.67 -6.88
C ALA A 275 -31.48 16.11 -5.54
N ALA A 276 -31.09 15.17 -4.67
CA ALA A 276 -30.46 15.50 -3.40
C ALA A 276 -29.04 16.05 -3.60
N ASP A 277 -28.33 15.56 -4.61
CA ASP A 277 -26.95 15.98 -4.91
C ASP A 277 -26.91 17.45 -5.36
N ILE A 278 -27.91 17.91 -6.13
CA ILE A 278 -27.98 19.29 -6.63
C ILE A 278 -28.99 20.19 -5.88
N ALA A 279 -29.47 19.75 -4.70
CA ALA A 279 -30.48 20.48 -3.90
C ALA A 279 -30.08 21.92 -3.56
N ALA A 280 -28.78 22.23 -3.57
CA ALA A 280 -28.25 23.58 -3.40
C ALA A 280 -28.81 24.58 -4.44
N LEU A 281 -29.01 24.15 -5.70
CA LEU A 281 -29.48 25.00 -6.80
C LEU A 281 -30.84 25.65 -6.52
N ARG A 282 -31.67 25.08 -5.65
CA ARG A 282 -32.95 25.70 -5.23
C ARG A 282 -32.77 27.06 -4.56
N ARG A 283 -31.55 27.36 -4.09
CA ARG A 283 -31.18 28.66 -3.51
C ARG A 283 -30.70 29.66 -4.54
N LEU A 284 -30.39 29.25 -5.78
CA LEU A 284 -29.95 30.15 -6.84
C LEU A 284 -31.15 30.97 -7.34
N PRO A 285 -31.16 32.31 -7.16
CA PRO A 285 -32.26 33.13 -7.63
C PRO A 285 -32.28 33.16 -9.16
N ARG A 286 -33.40 32.82 -9.80
CA ARG A 286 -33.54 32.88 -11.26
C ARG A 286 -33.17 34.26 -11.85
N ALA A 287 -33.39 35.34 -11.09
CA ALA A 287 -33.05 36.70 -11.50
C ALA A 287 -31.54 37.01 -11.50
N SER A 288 -30.70 36.18 -10.87
CA SER A 288 -29.24 36.32 -10.90
C SER A 288 -28.57 35.59 -12.07
N VAL A 289 -29.33 34.85 -12.88
CA VAL A 289 -28.84 34.14 -14.07
C VAL A 289 -29.12 34.99 -15.31
N ARG A 290 -28.16 35.06 -16.25
CA ARG A 290 -28.35 35.82 -17.50
C ARG A 290 -29.46 35.17 -18.33
N ALA A 291 -30.20 35.97 -19.09
CA ALA A 291 -31.34 35.48 -19.87
C ALA A 291 -31.00 34.34 -20.85
N ALA A 292 -29.76 34.29 -21.35
CA ALA A 292 -29.28 33.21 -22.23
C ALA A 292 -29.06 31.88 -21.49
N ASP A 293 -28.72 31.93 -20.20
CA ASP A 293 -28.31 30.76 -19.40
C ASP A 293 -29.46 30.24 -18.53
N VAL A 294 -30.57 30.99 -18.44
CA VAL A 294 -31.78 30.60 -17.71
C VAL A 294 -32.32 29.27 -18.24
N GLU A 295 -32.13 28.95 -19.51
CA GLU A 295 -32.55 27.66 -20.08
C GLU A 295 -31.82 26.48 -19.42
N HIS A 296 -30.52 26.61 -19.11
CA HIS A 296 -29.77 25.57 -18.39
C HIS A 296 -30.27 25.38 -16.96
N LEU A 297 -30.58 26.48 -16.27
CA LEU A 297 -31.15 26.42 -14.92
C LEU A 297 -32.57 25.82 -14.94
N ASP A 298 -33.44 26.31 -15.82
CA ASP A 298 -34.82 25.86 -15.92
C ASP A 298 -34.85 24.36 -16.27
N TYR A 299 -33.99 23.88 -17.18
CA TYR A 299 -33.83 22.46 -17.48
C TYR A 299 -33.49 21.63 -16.22
N LEU A 300 -32.48 22.03 -15.44
CA LEU A 300 -32.07 21.32 -14.22
C LEU A 300 -33.16 21.36 -13.14
N ILE A 301 -33.90 22.46 -13.02
CA ILE A 301 -35.00 22.56 -12.07
C ILE A 301 -36.17 21.66 -12.49
N GLU A 302 -36.57 21.68 -13.76
CA GLU A 302 -37.67 20.84 -14.28
C GLU A 302 -37.33 19.34 -14.25
N GLU A 303 -36.06 18.97 -14.47
CA GLU A 303 -35.63 17.57 -14.47
C GLU A 303 -35.60 16.96 -13.05
N PHE A 304 -35.25 17.74 -12.01
CA PHE A 304 -34.96 17.21 -10.67
C PHE A 304 -35.88 17.68 -9.53
N PHE A 305 -36.69 18.74 -9.68
CA PHE A 305 -37.54 19.29 -8.61
C PHE A 305 -39.00 19.53 -9.00
#